data_AF-A0A941N3S6-F1
#
_entry.id   AF-A0A941N3S6-F1
#
_cell.length_a   1.000
_cell.length_b   1.000
_cell.length_c   1.000
_cell.angle_alpha   90.00
_cell.angle_beta   90.00
_cell.angle_gamma   90.00
#
_symmetry.space_group_name_H-M   'P 1'
#
loop_
_entity.id
_entity.type
_entity.pdbx_description
1 polymer ?
#
loop_
_entity_poly.entity_id
_entity_poly.type
_entity_poly.pdbx_seq_one_letter_code
_entity_poly.pdbx_strand_id
1 'polypeptide(L)'
;MMILRPTQLFFTAMLVGRAAFGQSEPVLDRFEAPVPVRVDGQVLELPDQLAAPALGDFYGHGRKDLLIGQNRGRLRVLRNIGTDKQSKFAAPVWFDEITPDGRIPLG
;
A
#
# COMPACT_ATOMS: atom_id res chain seq x y z
N MET A 1 49.90 8.43 -29.95
CA MET A 1 48.46 8.47 -29.65
C MET A 1 48.25 7.94 -28.24
N MET A 2 47.58 8.72 -27.39
CA MET A 2 47.00 8.41 -26.05
C MET A 2 47.93 7.87 -24.94
N ILE A 3 48.44 8.68 -23.99
CA ILE A 3 47.83 9.51 -22.91
C ILE A 3 47.74 8.75 -21.56
N LEU A 4 48.67 9.13 -20.67
CA LEU A 4 48.68 9.27 -19.19
C LEU A 4 48.31 8.09 -18.25
N ARG A 5 49.35 7.32 -17.94
CA ARG A 5 50.00 6.95 -16.64
C ARG A 5 49.30 7.04 -15.25
N PRO A 6 49.79 6.24 -14.27
CA PRO A 6 49.03 5.61 -13.18
C PRO A 6 49.33 6.19 -11.77
N THR A 7 48.68 5.60 -10.75
CA THR A 7 49.10 5.55 -9.31
C THR A 7 49.03 6.90 -8.55
N GLN A 8 48.76 7.02 -7.24
CA GLN A 8 48.87 6.15 -6.07
C GLN A 8 48.13 6.84 -4.88
N LEU A 9 47.76 6.02 -3.89
CA LEU A 9 47.71 6.26 -2.44
C LEU A 9 46.90 7.41 -1.78
N PHE A 10 46.15 6.93 -0.79
CA PHE A 10 45.58 7.58 0.39
C PHE A 10 46.46 8.68 1.00
N PHE A 11 45.82 9.79 1.39
CA PHE A 11 46.33 10.71 2.40
C PHE A 11 45.27 10.93 3.48
N THR A 12 45.59 10.49 4.69
CA THR A 12 44.94 10.93 5.93
C THR A 12 45.49 12.31 6.28
N ALA A 13 44.62 13.28 6.52
CA ALA A 13 44.95 14.49 7.24
C ALA A 13 43.88 14.75 8.31
N MET A 14 44.31 14.80 9.58
CA MET A 14 43.51 15.25 10.70
C MET A 14 43.75 16.76 10.88
N LEU A 15 42.69 17.58 10.85
CA LEU A 15 42.71 18.91 11.45
C LEU A 15 41.35 19.22 12.11
N VAL A 16 41.44 19.70 13.34
CA VAL A 16 40.39 20.06 14.29
C VAL A 16 39.57 21.26 13.80
N GLY A 17 38.24 21.22 13.99
CA GLY A 17 37.37 22.40 13.86
C GLY A 17 35.90 22.05 13.74
N ARG A 18 35.12 22.32 14.80
CA ARG A 18 33.70 21.99 14.92
C ARG A 18 32.85 22.74 13.89
N ALA A 19 31.99 21.97 13.22
CA ALA A 19 30.63 22.28 12.75
C ALA A 19 30.39 21.67 11.37
N ALA A 20 30.40 20.34 11.28
CA ALA A 20 29.67 19.68 10.21
C ALA A 20 28.19 19.89 10.52
N PHE A 21 27.57 20.86 9.83
CA PHE A 21 26.13 20.88 9.68
C PHE A 21 25.70 19.47 9.30
N GLY A 22 25.00 18.80 10.22
CA GLY A 22 24.36 17.53 9.91
C GLY A 22 23.44 17.77 8.73
N GLN A 23 23.87 17.37 7.54
CA GLN A 23 22.94 17.02 6.49
C GLN A 23 22.30 15.72 6.96
N SER A 24 21.36 15.81 7.92
CA SER A 24 20.36 14.77 8.03
C SER A 24 19.63 14.84 6.70
N GLU A 25 19.95 13.92 5.79
CA GLU A 25 19.11 13.63 4.63
C GLU A 25 17.66 13.69 5.13
N PRO A 26 16.79 14.54 4.55
CA PRO A 26 15.42 14.60 5.00
C PRO A 26 14.90 13.17 4.92
N VAL A 27 14.49 12.62 6.06
CA VAL A 27 13.71 11.39 6.07
C VAL A 27 12.43 11.80 5.37
N LEU A 28 12.39 11.59 4.06
CA LEU A 28 11.18 11.78 3.29
C LEU A 28 10.18 10.86 3.96
N ASP A 29 9.06 11.41 4.42
CA ASP A 29 7.88 10.67 4.87
C ASP A 29 7.38 9.84 3.69
N ARG A 30 8.09 8.74 3.43
CA ARG A 30 7.89 7.85 2.31
C ARG A 30 7.08 6.71 2.85
N PHE A 31 5.88 6.56 2.31
CA PHE A 31 5.10 5.35 2.52
C PHE A 31 5.94 4.12 2.18
N GLU A 32 5.75 3.07 2.95
CA GLU A 32 6.26 1.76 2.59
C GLU A 32 5.79 1.36 1.18
N ALA A 33 6.51 0.43 0.56
CA ALA A 33 6.09 -0.12 -0.72
C ALA A 33 4.65 -0.66 -0.60
N PRO A 34 3.80 -0.44 -1.61
CA PRO A 34 2.42 -0.93 -1.57
C PRO A 34 2.41 -2.45 -1.44
N VAL A 35 1.60 -2.95 -0.52
CA VAL A 35 1.38 -4.40 -0.37
C VAL A 35 0.18 -4.78 -1.24
N PRO A 36 0.34 -5.68 -2.23
CA PRO A 36 -0.77 -6.08 -3.07
C PRO A 36 -1.78 -6.91 -2.26
N VAL A 37 -3.06 -6.57 -2.42
CA VAL A 37 -4.16 -7.36 -1.88
C VAL A 37 -4.19 -8.71 -2.58
N ARG A 38 -4.31 -9.78 -1.80
CA ARG A 38 -4.42 -11.14 -2.32
C ARG A 38 -5.74 -11.80 -1.94
N VAL A 39 -6.32 -12.51 -2.90
CA VAL A 39 -7.49 -13.38 -2.73
C VAL A 39 -7.06 -14.76 -3.17
N ASP A 40 -7.24 -15.76 -2.30
CA ASP A 40 -6.84 -17.16 -2.55
C ASP A 40 -5.39 -17.32 -3.06
N GLY A 41 -4.48 -16.48 -2.53
CA GLY A 41 -3.06 -16.50 -2.87
C GLY A 41 -2.70 -15.74 -4.16
N GLN A 42 -3.68 -15.30 -4.95
CA GLN A 42 -3.46 -14.52 -6.17
C GLN A 42 -3.58 -13.03 -5.89
N VAL A 43 -2.81 -12.22 -6.62
CA VAL A 43 -2.98 -10.76 -6.58
C VAL A 43 -4.36 -10.41 -7.14
N LEU A 44 -5.08 -9.54 -6.44
CA LEU A 44 -6.37 -9.05 -6.90
C LEU A 44 -6.18 -8.17 -8.13
N GLU A 45 -6.54 -8.71 -9.29
CA GLU A 45 -6.62 -7.97 -10.54
C GLU A 45 -8.08 -7.53 -10.78
N LEU A 46 -8.27 -6.24 -11.05
CA LEU A 46 -9.58 -5.69 -11.39
C LEU A 46 -9.66 -5.51 -12.91
N PRO A 47 -10.81 -5.80 -13.54
CA PRO A 47 -10.97 -5.64 -14.98
C PRO A 47 -10.86 -4.19 -15.46
N ASP A 48 -11.03 -3.23 -14.55
CA ASP A 48 -11.04 -1.81 -14.83
C ASP A 48 -9.77 -1.17 -14.26
N GLN A 49 -9.07 -0.32 -15.02
CA GLN A 49 -7.87 0.39 -14.56
C GLN A 49 -8.15 1.52 -13.55
N LEU A 50 -9.36 1.56 -12.97
CA LEU A 50 -9.77 2.55 -11.99
C LEU A 50 -10.30 1.83 -10.75
N ALA A 51 -9.66 2.12 -9.62
CA ALA A 51 -10.01 1.60 -8.32
C ALA A 51 -10.06 2.74 -7.30
N ALA A 52 -11.16 2.80 -6.54
CA ALA A 52 -11.33 3.69 -5.40
C ALA A 52 -11.57 2.84 -4.14
N PRO A 53 -10.50 2.43 -3.43
CA PRO A 53 -10.63 1.55 -2.27
C PRO A 53 -11.11 2.31 -1.03
N ALA A 54 -11.92 1.65 -0.20
CA ALA A 54 -12.35 2.12 1.12
C ALA A 54 -12.48 0.94 2.11
N LEU A 55 -12.26 1.20 3.40
CA LEU A 55 -12.44 0.21 4.47
C LEU A 55 -13.68 0.53 5.30
N GLY A 56 -14.46 -0.50 5.66
CA GLY A 56 -15.66 -0.38 6.48
C GLY A 56 -16.22 -1.74 6.87
N ASP A 57 -17.07 -1.81 7.89
CA ASP A 57 -17.79 -3.04 8.23
C ASP A 57 -19.07 -3.10 7.39
N PHE A 58 -19.01 -3.78 6.25
CA PHE A 58 -20.13 -3.83 5.29
C PHE A 58 -21.04 -5.04 5.51
N TYR A 59 -20.69 -5.91 6.46
CA TYR A 59 -21.44 -7.11 6.79
C TYR A 59 -21.91 -7.14 8.25
N GLY A 60 -21.63 -6.10 9.05
CA GLY A 60 -22.05 -5.98 10.45
C GLY A 60 -21.42 -7.01 11.39
N HIS A 61 -20.18 -7.44 11.11
CA HIS A 61 -19.49 -8.46 11.92
C HIS A 61 -18.33 -7.89 12.77
N GLY A 62 -18.19 -6.58 12.81
CA GLY A 62 -17.19 -5.86 13.60
C GLY A 62 -15.76 -5.94 13.06
N ARG A 63 -15.55 -6.43 11.82
CA ARG A 63 -14.24 -6.39 11.16
C ARG A 63 -14.31 -5.52 9.91
N LYS A 64 -13.20 -4.88 9.56
CA LYS A 64 -13.12 -4.03 8.36
C LYS A 64 -13.00 -4.89 7.11
N ASP A 65 -14.01 -4.79 6.26
CA ASP A 65 -14.06 -5.30 4.90
C ASP A 65 -13.49 -4.26 3.91
N LEU A 66 -13.15 -4.69 2.70
CA LEU A 66 -12.64 -3.83 1.64
C LEU A 66 -13.73 -3.58 0.59
N LEU A 67 -14.12 -2.32 0.44
CA LEU A 67 -14.94 -1.83 -0.66
C LEU A 67 -14.04 -1.32 -1.78
N ILE A 68 -14.37 -1.65 -3.02
CA ILE A 68 -13.69 -1.15 -4.20
C ILE A 68 -14.71 -0.51 -5.13
N GLY A 69 -14.60 0.80 -5.31
CA GLY A 69 -15.26 1.52 -6.39
C GLY A 69 -14.57 1.26 -7.72
N GLN A 70 -15.35 0.93 -8.74
CA GLN A 70 -14.91 0.66 -10.10
C GLN A 70 -15.55 1.65 -11.09
N ASN A 71 -15.21 1.50 -12.37
CA ASN A 71 -15.79 2.33 -13.42
C ASN A 71 -17.32 2.21 -13.47
N ARG A 72 -17.96 3.29 -13.91
CA ARG A 72 -19.42 3.41 -14.04
C ARG A 72 -20.18 3.26 -12.72
N GLY A 73 -19.55 3.60 -11.60
CA GLY A 73 -20.20 3.67 -10.28
C GLY A 73 -20.52 2.30 -9.67
N ARG A 74 -19.91 1.21 -10.17
CA ARG A 74 -20.11 -0.12 -9.58
C ARG A 74 -19.18 -0.33 -8.39
N LEU A 75 -19.65 -1.10 -7.42
CA LEU A 75 -18.96 -1.37 -6.17
C LEU A 75 -18.81 -2.88 -5.97
N ARG A 76 -17.60 -3.33 -5.61
CA ARG A 76 -17.35 -4.68 -5.12
C ARG A 76 -16.97 -4.65 -3.65
N VAL A 77 -17.35 -5.68 -2.90
CA VAL A 77 -16.94 -5.86 -1.50
C VAL A 77 -16.18 -7.17 -1.36
N LEU A 78 -15.04 -7.10 -0.68
CA LEU A 78 -14.26 -8.24 -0.25
C LEU A 78 -14.40 -8.38 1.26
N ARG A 79 -15.06 -9.46 1.71
CA ARG A 79 -15.25 -9.73 3.13
C ARG A 79 -13.94 -10.08 3.81
N ASN A 80 -13.66 -9.48 4.96
CA ASN A 80 -12.56 -9.89 5.82
C ASN A 80 -12.94 -11.13 6.64
N ILE A 81 -12.34 -12.26 6.26
CA ILE A 81 -12.46 -13.56 6.92
C ILE A 81 -11.29 -13.82 7.90
N GLY A 82 -10.39 -12.85 8.08
CA GLY A 82 -9.32 -12.87 9.07
C GLY A 82 -9.63 -11.96 10.26
N THR A 83 -8.67 -11.10 10.62
CA THR A 83 -8.81 -10.08 11.68
C THR A 83 -8.47 -8.71 11.12
N ASP A 84 -8.71 -7.64 11.88
CA ASP A 84 -8.29 -6.28 11.47
C ASP A 84 -6.76 -6.11 11.42
N LYS A 85 -6.02 -6.88 12.23
CA LYS A 85 -4.54 -6.85 12.24
C LYS A 85 -3.91 -7.76 11.19
N GLN A 86 -4.63 -8.82 10.80
CA GLN A 86 -4.20 -9.81 9.82
C GLN A 86 -5.39 -10.11 8.91
N SER A 87 -5.67 -9.15 8.03
CA SER A 87 -6.81 -9.22 7.12
C SER A 87 -6.60 -10.35 6.11
N LYS A 88 -7.65 -11.15 5.90
CA LYS A 88 -7.71 -12.12 4.82
C LYS A 88 -9.02 -11.89 4.09
N PHE A 89 -8.96 -11.67 2.79
CA PHE A 89 -10.14 -11.30 2.00
C PHE A 89 -10.68 -12.50 1.22
N ALA A 90 -12.00 -12.66 1.24
CA ALA A 90 -12.71 -13.58 0.37
C ALA A 90 -12.85 -13.01 -1.05
N ALA A 91 -13.34 -13.84 -1.98
CA ALA A 91 -13.63 -13.40 -3.35
C ALA A 91 -14.58 -12.19 -3.38
N PRO A 92 -14.35 -11.23 -4.29
CA PRO A 92 -15.17 -10.04 -4.38
C PRO A 92 -16.58 -10.37 -4.88
N VAL A 93 -17.58 -9.87 -4.16
CA VAL A 93 -19.00 -9.89 -4.53
C VAL A 93 -19.47 -8.50 -4.92
N TRP A 94 -20.58 -8.39 -5.66
CA TRP A 94 -21.14 -7.06 -5.93
C TRP A 94 -21.81 -6.50 -4.67
N PHE A 95 -21.71 -5.18 -4.48
CA PHE A 95 -22.26 -4.53 -3.27
C PHE A 95 -23.78 -4.72 -3.13
N ASP A 96 -24.52 -4.66 -4.24
CA ASP A 96 -25.96 -4.89 -4.29
C ASP A 96 -26.37 -6.33 -3.97
N GLU A 97 -25.45 -7.31 -4.06
CA GLU A 97 -25.72 -8.69 -3.62
C GLU A 97 -25.75 -8.81 -2.09
N ILE A 98 -25.02 -7.94 -1.36
CA ILE A 98 -24.94 -7.98 0.11
C ILE A 98 -25.86 -6.97 0.78
N THR A 99 -26.17 -5.87 0.10
CA THR A 99 -27.07 -4.81 0.58
C THR A 99 -28.11 -4.49 -0.51
N PRO A 100 -29.09 -5.38 -0.77
CA PRO A 100 -30.07 -5.19 -1.84
C PRO A 100 -30.99 -3.99 -1.59
N ASP A 101 -31.14 -3.54 -0.35
CA ASP A 101 -31.88 -2.33 0.03
C ASP A 101 -31.01 -1.06 0.07
N GLY A 102 -29.73 -1.18 -0.28
CA GLY A 102 -28.75 -0.09 -0.26
C GLY A 102 -28.36 0.39 1.13
N ARG A 103 -28.76 -0.31 2.20
CA ARG A 103 -28.39 0.06 3.57
C ARG A 103 -27.18 -0.75 4.02
N ILE A 104 -26.14 -0.04 4.42
CA ILE A 104 -24.99 -0.66 5.07
C ILE A 104 -25.45 -1.16 6.45
N PRO A 105 -25.24 -2.44 6.80
CA PRO A 105 -25.54 -2.94 8.13
C PRO A 105 -24.82 -2.08 9.17
N LEU A 106 -25.58 -1.52 10.11
CA LEU A 106 -25.00 -0.86 11.26
C LEU A 106 -24.51 -1.98 12.18
N GLY A 107 -23.20 -2.02 12.43
CA GLY A 107 -22.61 -2.86 13.47
C GLY A 107 -23.15 -2.53 14.84
#